data_AF-A0A7X4FCQ5-F1
#
_entry.id   AF-A0A7X4FCQ5-F1
#
_cell.length_a   1.000
_cell.length_b   1.000
_cell.length_c   1.000
_cell.angle_alpha   90.00
_cell.angle_beta   90.00
_cell.angle_gamma   90.00
#
_symmetry.space_group_name_H-M   'P 1'
#
loop_
_entity.id
_entity.type
_entity.pdbx_description
1 polymer ?
#
loop_
_entity_poly.entity_id
_entity_poly.type
_entity_poly.pdbx_seq_one_letter_code
_entity_poly.pdbx_strand_id
1 'polypeptide(L)'
;MDRIDSGLASTKNDDTRPKSIADKRREWLSALLETGNEKVIAAYQKYEGINPAPIEHPGTLSKIEFWMGSTSPLTAEKLSSLSNAQIAKYLINFKETEVFRKSDPTERGLAQTLEKCVKASPQKFTDNLQPFEYVSSFYQSSLLHGFLKAWRNEKPFDWFALLKFTCKILSFEHFWSVQYKVGFNYRNWILSTVADLIREGTKDDKHAFDVQFLPLAEEILLILVEKAEPSIFAPKDSSLDALSSDRGKVFSAMINYALRFARINEDKLDGCRWTQSIKADFTKRLDRSVELSLEFSYTLGFYLPNLLYLDEQWVVGNIDRIFPQQNEDHWQAAFSGCLLSSRYPHANLYVWLKTNGHYRKALNANFADKETQGRLVRHLCVGWIKDWETFDDETSLIYQLINSRNPNFLSAVVHFFLREGETLSQSSDSEKIKAYEKVKAKVRPAWRALFKALARNSNEVAYQRILSPLSAWVGLVDEIDTEILESVKASIKYIDKAPGYGMTLSRVIEALLRHVLITPQKVGKIYLAIPKSEMWYLQGVKKGDIEKTVRILYEKGHKDIADKICNRFGEAGVDFLRAVYEAYQR
;
A
#
# COMPACT_ATOMS: atom_id res chain seq x y z
N MET A 1 -42.72 3.46 46.74
CA MET A 1 -41.67 3.78 47.73
C MET A 1 -41.11 2.50 48.33
N ASP A 2 -41.93 1.65 48.95
CA ASP A 2 -41.47 0.42 49.64
C ASP A 2 -40.60 -0.54 48.79
N ARG A 3 -40.81 -0.63 47.47
CA ARG A 3 -39.96 -1.44 46.57
C ARG A 3 -38.58 -0.83 46.26
N ILE A 4 -38.46 0.51 46.27
CA ILE A 4 -37.18 1.21 46.06
C ILE A 4 -36.31 1.12 47.33
N ASP A 5 -36.95 1.20 48.50
CA ASP A 5 -36.26 1.10 49.78
C ASP A 5 -35.84 -0.34 50.13
N SER A 6 -36.52 -1.36 49.59
CA SER A 6 -36.21 -2.78 49.83
C SER A 6 -35.28 -3.44 48.79
N GLY A 7 -35.02 -2.81 47.64
CA GLY A 7 -34.41 -3.46 46.47
C GLY A 7 -32.87 -3.59 46.42
N LEU A 8 -32.11 -3.16 47.44
CA LEU A 8 -30.63 -3.18 47.41
C LEU A 8 -30.07 -3.90 48.65
N ALA A 9 -29.93 -5.23 48.55
CA ALA A 9 -29.11 -6.01 49.48
C ALA A 9 -27.72 -6.21 48.85
N SER A 10 -26.67 -5.70 49.51
CA SER A 10 -25.26 -5.95 49.17
C SER A 10 -24.52 -6.45 50.42
N THR A 11 -23.60 -7.39 50.22
CA THR A 11 -23.03 -8.29 51.24
C THR A 11 -21.72 -7.80 51.88
N LYS A 12 -21.33 -6.52 51.77
CA LYS A 12 -20.12 -5.99 52.44
C LYS A 12 -20.37 -4.65 53.16
N ASN A 13 -19.84 -4.54 54.38
CA ASN A 13 -19.89 -3.36 55.26
C ASN A 13 -18.61 -2.52 55.05
N ASP A 14 -18.75 -1.33 54.48
CA ASP A 14 -17.68 -0.33 54.39
C ASP A 14 -18.30 1.08 54.40
N ASP A 15 -17.58 2.11 54.86
CA ASP A 15 -18.08 3.49 55.11
C ASP A 15 -18.59 4.20 53.83
N THR A 16 -18.30 3.66 52.66
CA THR A 16 -18.80 4.12 51.35
C THR A 16 -20.21 3.61 51.02
N ARG A 17 -20.73 2.64 51.80
CA ARG A 17 -22.02 1.97 51.58
C ARG A 17 -23.23 2.92 51.60
N PRO A 18 -23.37 3.86 52.55
CA PRO A 18 -24.52 4.77 52.57
C PRO A 18 -24.55 5.68 51.34
N LYS A 19 -23.38 6.15 50.88
CA LYS A 19 -23.25 6.99 49.69
C LYS A 19 -23.60 6.25 48.41
N SER A 20 -23.11 5.02 48.24
CA SER A 20 -23.41 4.20 47.06
C SER A 20 -24.89 3.80 46.96
N ILE A 21 -25.52 3.49 48.09
CA ILE A 21 -26.97 3.20 48.14
C ILE A 21 -27.77 4.46 47.82
N ALA A 22 -27.38 5.60 48.38
CA ALA A 22 -28.01 6.88 48.09
C ALA A 22 -27.90 7.24 46.60
N ASP A 23 -26.73 7.03 45.98
CA ASP A 23 -26.48 7.32 44.57
C ASP A 23 -27.41 6.51 43.64
N LYS A 24 -27.48 5.18 43.84
CA LYS A 24 -28.40 4.31 43.06
C LYS A 24 -29.86 4.63 43.28
N ARG A 25 -30.25 4.99 44.52
CA ARG A 25 -31.64 5.37 44.82
C ARG A 25 -31.99 6.71 44.16
N ARG A 26 -31.07 7.68 44.14
CA ARG A 26 -31.25 8.94 43.38
C ARG A 26 -31.38 8.67 41.90
N GLU A 27 -30.58 7.77 41.33
CA GLU A 27 -30.67 7.38 39.91
C GLU A 27 -32.04 6.79 39.56
N TRP A 28 -32.59 5.91 40.39
CA TRP A 28 -33.94 5.37 40.14
C TRP A 28 -35.03 6.42 40.32
N LEU A 29 -34.87 7.30 41.32
CA LEU A 29 -35.84 8.37 41.58
C LEU A 29 -35.77 9.48 40.53
N SER A 30 -34.62 9.73 39.89
CA SER A 30 -34.49 10.76 38.85
C SER A 30 -35.37 10.46 37.65
N ALA A 31 -35.52 9.19 37.28
CA ALA A 31 -36.44 8.76 36.22
C ALA A 31 -37.92 9.04 36.53
N LEU A 32 -38.27 9.29 37.80
CA LEU A 32 -39.63 9.54 38.26
C LEU A 32 -39.88 11.02 38.63
N LEU A 33 -38.86 11.89 38.58
CA LEU A 33 -39.00 13.30 38.96
C LEU A 33 -40.01 14.06 38.10
N GLU A 34 -40.09 13.74 36.80
CA GLU A 34 -41.02 14.36 35.85
C GLU A 34 -42.51 14.12 36.20
N THR A 35 -42.79 13.12 37.03
CA THR A 35 -44.16 12.86 37.50
C THR A 35 -44.70 13.95 38.43
N GLY A 36 -43.84 14.85 38.93
CA GLY A 36 -44.22 15.92 39.86
C GLY A 36 -44.68 15.42 41.23
N ASN A 37 -44.52 14.12 41.53
CA ASN A 37 -45.00 13.53 42.77
C ASN A 37 -44.16 13.98 43.96
N GLU A 38 -44.77 14.67 44.93
CA GLU A 38 -44.09 15.23 46.11
C GLU A 38 -43.28 14.19 46.90
N LYS A 39 -43.76 12.94 46.97
CA LYS A 39 -43.04 11.87 47.69
C LYS A 39 -41.77 11.43 46.97
N VAL A 40 -41.76 11.47 45.63
CA VAL A 40 -40.58 11.15 44.81
C VAL A 40 -39.54 12.26 44.95
N ILE A 41 -39.98 13.52 44.86
CA ILE A 41 -39.11 14.70 45.00
C ILE A 41 -38.46 14.74 46.38
N ALA A 42 -39.24 14.56 47.45
CA ALA A 42 -38.72 14.54 48.82
C ALA A 42 -37.73 13.39 49.05
N ALA A 43 -37.98 12.22 48.47
CA ALA A 43 -37.07 11.08 48.56
C ALA A 43 -35.77 11.31 47.79
N TYR A 44 -35.85 11.92 46.61
CA TYR A 44 -34.69 12.28 45.81
C TYR A 44 -33.79 13.25 46.59
N GLN A 45 -34.36 14.32 47.14
CA GLN A 45 -33.66 15.31 47.96
C GLN A 45 -33.03 14.70 49.23
N LYS A 46 -33.73 13.76 49.89
CA LYS A 46 -33.20 13.02 51.04
C LYS A 46 -31.91 12.29 50.69
N TYR A 47 -31.86 11.58 49.56
CA TYR A 47 -30.67 10.83 49.16
C TYR A 47 -29.59 11.75 48.57
N GLU A 48 -29.96 12.88 47.97
CA GLU A 48 -29.02 13.93 47.54
C GLU A 48 -28.25 14.55 48.70
N GLY A 49 -28.89 14.75 49.85
CA GLY A 49 -28.21 15.17 51.07
C GLY A 49 -27.15 14.18 51.59
N ILE A 50 -27.23 12.89 51.21
CA ILE A 50 -26.30 11.83 51.62
C ILE A 50 -25.13 11.71 50.64
N ASN A 51 -25.39 11.85 49.34
CA ASN A 51 -24.36 11.91 48.30
C ASN A 51 -24.73 13.00 47.28
N PRO A 52 -24.08 14.18 47.30
CA PRO A 52 -24.42 15.30 46.42
C PRO A 52 -23.73 15.22 45.04
N ALA A 53 -22.89 14.22 44.78
CA ALA A 53 -22.21 14.07 43.50
C ALA A 53 -23.22 13.97 42.34
N PRO A 54 -22.93 14.55 41.16
CA PRO A 54 -23.80 14.44 40.00
C PRO A 54 -23.86 12.98 39.51
N ILE A 55 -25.04 12.54 39.07
CA ILE A 55 -25.25 11.21 38.51
C ILE A 55 -24.70 11.22 37.08
N GLU A 56 -23.49 10.70 36.87
CA GLU A 56 -22.78 10.82 35.60
C GLU A 56 -23.46 10.03 34.45
N HIS A 57 -24.08 8.88 34.75
CA HIS A 57 -24.59 7.93 33.74
C HIS A 57 -25.91 7.24 34.13
N PRO A 58 -27.03 7.97 34.28
CA PRO A 58 -28.31 7.39 34.69
C PRO A 58 -28.82 6.35 33.67
N GLY A 59 -29.21 5.16 34.14
CA GLY A 59 -29.79 4.07 33.35
C GLY A 59 -28.81 3.00 32.85
N THR A 60 -27.53 3.06 33.22
CA THR A 60 -26.51 2.13 32.71
C THR A 60 -26.27 0.96 33.68
N LEU A 61 -26.77 -0.24 33.36
CA LEU A 61 -26.67 -1.43 34.24
C LEU A 61 -25.26 -2.02 34.39
N SER A 62 -24.34 -1.73 33.45
CA SER A 62 -22.94 -2.16 33.51
C SER A 62 -22.08 -1.28 32.60
N LYS A 63 -20.94 -0.79 33.10
CA LYS A 63 -19.92 -0.08 32.33
C LYS A 63 -18.76 -1.02 32.09
N ILE A 64 -18.45 -1.31 30.83
CA ILE A 64 -17.22 -2.03 30.45
C ILE A 64 -16.26 -0.97 29.91
N GLU A 65 -15.18 -0.71 30.64
CA GLU A 65 -14.11 0.18 30.18
C GLU A 65 -13.02 -0.67 29.51
N PHE A 66 -12.85 -0.48 28.20
CA PHE A 66 -11.73 -1.05 27.46
C PHE A 66 -10.57 -0.05 27.43
N TRP A 67 -9.39 -0.48 27.88
CA TRP A 67 -8.17 0.31 27.79
C TRP A 67 -7.25 -0.27 26.71
N MET A 68 -6.83 0.55 25.75
CA MET A 68 -5.73 0.22 24.86
C MET A 68 -4.44 0.88 25.34
N GLY A 69 -3.37 0.08 25.51
CA GLY A 69 -2.04 0.56 25.86
C GLY A 69 -1.30 -0.36 26.82
N SER A 70 -0.02 -0.09 27.04
CA SER A 70 0.85 -0.80 27.98
C SER A 70 1.63 0.21 28.82
N THR A 71 1.59 0.07 30.14
CA THR A 71 2.29 0.97 31.06
C THR A 71 3.66 0.42 31.42
N SER A 72 4.67 1.29 31.43
CA SER A 72 6.04 0.96 31.83
C SER A 72 6.22 1.20 33.32
N PRO A 73 6.95 0.34 34.05
CA PRO A 73 7.25 0.58 35.47
C PRO A 73 8.25 1.73 35.68
N LEU A 74 9.01 2.10 34.64
CA LEU A 74 9.97 3.20 34.66
C LEU A 74 9.67 4.17 33.52
N THR A 75 9.89 5.47 33.76
CA THR A 75 9.87 6.47 32.69
C THR A 75 11.13 6.37 31.83
N ALA A 76 11.08 6.95 30.63
CA ALA A 76 12.22 6.97 29.73
C ALA A 76 13.43 7.71 30.34
N GLU A 77 13.20 8.79 31.08
CA GLU A 77 14.25 9.57 31.76
C GLU A 77 14.93 8.72 32.83
N LYS A 78 14.12 8.02 33.65
CA LYS A 78 14.66 7.17 34.71
C LYS A 78 15.45 5.99 34.14
N LEU A 79 14.91 5.30 33.14
CA LEU A 79 15.60 4.19 32.49
C LEU A 79 16.88 4.65 31.77
N SER A 80 16.86 5.83 31.14
CA SER A 80 18.04 6.40 30.48
C SER A 80 19.16 6.72 31.45
N SER A 81 18.83 7.13 32.68
CA SER A 81 19.81 7.44 33.74
C SER A 81 20.56 6.24 34.31
N LEU A 82 20.05 5.02 34.11
CA LEU A 82 20.68 3.78 34.58
C LEU A 82 21.79 3.32 33.64
N SER A 83 22.82 2.66 34.17
CA SER A 83 23.82 1.96 33.35
C SER A 83 23.22 0.75 32.63
N ASN A 84 23.84 0.28 31.55
CA ASN A 84 23.35 -0.89 30.81
C ASN A 84 23.26 -2.14 31.69
N ALA A 85 24.19 -2.31 32.64
CA ALA A 85 24.14 -3.40 33.62
C ALA A 85 22.93 -3.28 34.57
N GLN A 86 22.61 -2.08 35.03
CA GLN A 86 21.43 -1.83 35.86
C GLN A 86 20.13 -2.05 35.08
N ILE A 87 20.08 -1.61 33.82
CA ILE A 87 18.92 -1.84 32.94
C ILE A 87 18.74 -3.34 32.72
N ALA A 88 19.77 -4.07 32.29
CA ALA A 88 19.68 -5.51 32.06
C ALA A 88 19.24 -6.27 33.32
N LYS A 89 19.81 -5.94 34.48
CA LYS A 89 19.39 -6.50 35.77
C LYS A 89 17.92 -6.21 36.08
N TYR A 90 17.42 -5.03 35.75
CA TYR A 90 16.01 -4.69 35.92
C TYR A 90 15.12 -5.52 34.99
N LEU A 91 15.48 -5.65 33.71
CA LEU A 91 14.74 -6.45 32.72
C LEU A 91 14.66 -7.93 33.10
N ILE A 92 15.73 -8.50 33.65
CA ILE A 92 15.77 -9.91 34.09
C ILE A 92 14.86 -10.16 35.31
N ASN A 93 14.79 -9.20 36.22
CA ASN A 93 14.07 -9.37 37.49
C ASN A 93 12.62 -8.88 37.45
N PHE A 94 12.23 -8.11 36.43
CA PHE A 94 10.87 -7.64 36.28
C PHE A 94 9.94 -8.84 36.00
N LYS A 95 8.87 -8.95 36.78
CA LYS A 95 7.82 -9.95 36.61
C LYS A 95 6.50 -9.22 36.50
N GLU A 96 5.84 -9.36 35.36
CA GLU A 96 4.48 -8.85 35.20
C GLU A 96 3.53 -9.63 36.11
N THR A 97 2.77 -8.87 36.91
CA THR A 97 1.66 -9.38 37.71
C THR A 97 0.36 -9.26 36.94
N GLU A 98 -0.72 -9.87 37.43
CA GLU A 98 -2.05 -9.68 36.83
C GLU A 98 -2.39 -8.18 36.71
N VAL A 99 -2.75 -7.76 35.50
CA VAL A 99 -3.03 -6.37 35.12
C VAL A 99 -4.51 -6.09 35.35
N PHE A 100 -4.83 -5.27 36.35
CA PHE A 100 -6.20 -4.91 36.69
C PHE A 100 -6.54 -3.45 36.36
N ARG A 101 -5.52 -2.60 36.32
CA ARG A 101 -5.64 -1.16 36.08
C ARG A 101 -4.77 -0.75 34.89
N LYS A 102 -5.18 0.29 34.18
CA LYS A 102 -4.38 0.89 33.09
C LYS A 102 -2.96 1.30 33.54
N SER A 103 -2.80 1.70 34.81
CA SER A 103 -1.53 2.11 35.39
C SER A 103 -0.59 0.93 35.73
N ASP A 104 -1.09 -0.31 35.70
CA ASP A 104 -0.30 -1.45 36.12
C ASP A 104 0.81 -1.72 35.10
N PRO A 105 2.07 -1.83 35.56
CA PRO A 105 3.19 -2.07 34.66
C PRO A 105 3.13 -3.41 33.95
N THR A 106 3.56 -3.42 32.68
CA THR A 106 3.61 -4.61 31.82
C THR A 106 4.99 -4.78 31.21
N GLU A 107 5.35 -6.01 30.85
CA GLU A 107 6.59 -6.31 30.13
C GLU A 107 6.63 -5.53 28.81
N ARG A 108 5.49 -5.47 28.11
CA ARG A 108 5.35 -4.69 26.86
C ARG A 108 5.60 -3.20 27.07
N GLY A 109 5.09 -2.61 28.16
CA GLY A 109 5.32 -1.21 28.46
C GLY A 109 6.80 -0.93 28.76
N LEU A 110 7.45 -1.81 29.51
CA LEU A 110 8.89 -1.73 29.79
C LEU A 110 9.73 -1.87 28.51
N ALA A 111 9.37 -2.83 27.64
CA ALA A 111 10.04 -3.07 26.36
C ALA A 111 9.92 -1.87 25.40
N GLN A 112 8.74 -1.25 25.33
CA GLN A 112 8.53 -0.01 24.57
C GLN A 112 9.36 1.16 25.10
N THR A 113 9.50 1.27 26.43
CA THR A 113 10.36 2.30 27.04
C THR A 113 11.83 2.04 26.74
N LEU A 114 12.30 0.80 26.82
CA LEU A 114 13.64 0.40 26.42
C LEU A 114 13.91 0.79 24.96
N GLU A 115 13.02 0.41 24.04
CA GLU A 115 13.15 0.74 22.61
C GLU A 115 13.25 2.26 22.40
N LYS A 116 12.41 3.06 23.07
CA LYS A 116 12.46 4.52 23.01
C LYS A 116 13.79 5.07 23.51
N CYS A 117 14.32 4.55 24.61
CA CYS A 117 15.61 4.96 25.16
C CYS A 117 16.77 4.64 24.21
N VAL A 118 16.78 3.45 23.61
CA VAL A 118 17.79 3.06 22.61
C VAL A 118 17.69 3.93 21.38
N LYS A 119 16.49 4.18 20.87
CA LYS A 119 16.26 5.13 19.76
C LYS A 119 16.75 6.54 20.12
N ALA A 120 16.57 6.96 21.36
CA ALA A 120 16.98 8.30 21.81
C ALA A 120 18.50 8.44 21.87
N SER A 121 19.19 7.47 22.46
CA SER A 121 20.62 7.53 22.76
C SER A 121 21.31 6.20 22.44
N PRO A 122 21.42 5.80 21.15
CA PRO A 122 21.87 4.46 20.78
C PRO A 122 23.34 4.19 21.17
N GLN A 123 24.22 5.20 21.05
CA GLN A 123 25.64 5.07 21.43
C GLN A 123 25.81 4.58 22.88
N LYS A 124 25.03 5.12 23.82
CA LYS A 124 25.05 4.72 25.24
C LYS A 124 24.80 3.22 25.44
N PHE A 125 24.00 2.61 24.56
CA PHE A 125 23.76 1.16 24.62
C PHE A 125 24.89 0.38 23.96
N THR A 126 25.44 0.86 22.83
CA THR A 126 26.58 0.20 22.17
C THR A 126 27.90 0.31 22.93
N ASP A 127 28.06 1.29 23.81
CA ASP A 127 29.24 1.41 24.69
C ASP A 127 29.47 0.15 25.55
N ASN A 128 28.39 -0.56 25.92
CA ASN A 128 28.48 -1.86 26.58
C ASN A 128 27.20 -2.69 26.39
N LEU A 129 27.19 -3.57 25.40
CA LEU A 129 26.05 -4.48 25.12
C LEU A 129 26.09 -5.79 25.90
N GLN A 130 27.24 -6.16 26.50
CA GLN A 130 27.44 -7.44 27.18
C GLN A 130 26.35 -7.77 28.22
N PRO A 131 25.85 -6.80 29.04
CA PRO A 131 24.80 -7.11 30.01
C PRO A 131 23.48 -7.62 29.39
N PHE A 132 23.20 -7.29 28.13
CA PHE A 132 21.96 -7.67 27.46
C PHE A 132 22.01 -9.08 26.85
N GLU A 133 23.15 -9.77 26.87
CA GLU A 133 23.33 -11.10 26.27
C GLU A 133 22.40 -12.16 26.88
N TYR A 134 22.08 -12.03 28.18
CA TYR A 134 21.26 -12.99 28.93
C TYR A 134 19.84 -12.50 29.22
N VAL A 135 19.47 -11.34 28.69
CA VAL A 135 18.10 -10.82 28.79
C VAL A 135 17.20 -11.64 27.87
N SER A 136 15.91 -11.80 28.22
CA SER A 136 14.96 -12.54 27.38
C SER A 136 14.91 -12.01 25.94
N SER A 137 14.67 -12.92 24.99
CA SER A 137 14.56 -12.58 23.55
C SER A 137 13.52 -11.49 23.26
N PHE A 138 12.50 -11.36 24.11
CA PHE A 138 11.51 -10.30 23.99
C PHE A 138 12.13 -8.90 24.13
N TYR A 139 12.91 -8.67 25.18
CA TYR A 139 13.58 -7.38 25.38
C TYR A 139 14.78 -7.21 24.43
N GLN A 140 15.50 -8.28 24.10
CA GLN A 140 16.55 -8.23 23.07
C GLN A 140 15.98 -7.78 21.72
N SER A 141 14.81 -8.29 21.33
CA SER A 141 14.10 -7.84 20.14
C SER A 141 13.77 -6.34 20.19
N SER A 142 13.27 -5.84 21.33
CA SER A 142 13.00 -4.41 21.51
C SER A 142 14.26 -3.54 21.51
N LEU A 143 15.37 -4.04 22.07
CA LEU A 143 16.68 -3.40 22.02
C LEU A 143 17.14 -3.22 20.56
N LEU A 144 17.14 -4.31 19.78
CA LEU A 144 17.52 -4.30 18.35
C LEU A 144 16.60 -3.40 17.51
N HIS A 145 15.30 -3.41 17.79
CA HIS A 145 14.35 -2.54 17.10
C HIS A 145 14.57 -1.06 17.42
N GLY A 146 15.02 -0.76 18.64
CA GLY A 146 15.49 0.56 19.03
C GLY A 146 16.67 1.04 18.19
N PHE A 147 17.67 0.17 17.95
CA PHE A 147 18.80 0.47 17.06
C PHE A 147 18.36 0.67 15.61
N LEU A 148 17.44 -0.16 15.11
CA LEU A 148 16.90 -0.02 13.75
C LEU A 148 16.24 1.35 13.56
N LYS A 149 15.42 1.77 14.54
CA LYS A 149 14.78 3.10 14.54
C LYS A 149 15.78 4.23 14.74
N ALA A 150 16.85 4.02 15.50
CA ALA A 150 17.92 5.00 15.65
C ALA A 150 18.64 5.23 14.32
N TRP A 151 19.01 4.13 13.63
CA TRP A 151 19.70 4.19 12.35
C TRP A 151 18.84 4.85 11.27
N ARG A 152 17.56 4.50 11.16
CA ARG A 152 16.61 5.17 10.25
C ARG A 152 16.41 6.65 10.54
N ASN A 153 16.69 7.08 11.77
CA ASN A 153 16.66 8.47 12.19
C ASN A 153 18.06 9.12 12.13
N GLU A 154 18.99 8.53 11.37
CA GLU A 154 20.35 9.05 11.13
C GLU A 154 21.18 9.25 12.41
N LYS A 155 20.88 8.48 13.47
CA LYS A 155 21.66 8.53 14.71
C LYS A 155 22.82 7.54 14.65
N PRO A 156 24.06 7.98 14.86
CA PRO A 156 25.23 7.11 14.86
C PRO A 156 25.27 6.26 16.14
N PHE A 157 25.84 5.07 16.00
CA PHE A 157 26.23 4.19 17.09
C PHE A 157 27.29 3.21 16.60
N ASP A 158 27.90 2.46 17.51
CA ASP A 158 28.95 1.50 17.16
C ASP A 158 28.36 0.22 16.53
N TRP A 159 28.49 0.13 15.20
CA TRP A 159 28.07 -1.03 14.40
C TRP A 159 28.89 -2.29 14.71
N PHE A 160 30.17 -2.16 15.04
CA PHE A 160 31.00 -3.32 15.42
C PHE A 160 30.46 -3.97 16.69
N ALA A 161 30.18 -3.14 17.70
CA ALA A 161 29.59 -3.61 18.95
C ALA A 161 28.24 -4.31 18.71
N LEU A 162 27.37 -3.72 17.88
CA LEU A 162 26.06 -4.28 17.55
C LEU A 162 26.15 -5.64 16.81
N LEU A 163 26.98 -5.73 15.77
CA LEU A 163 27.13 -6.95 14.99
C LEU A 163 27.81 -8.06 15.80
N LYS A 164 28.80 -7.72 16.63
CA LYS A 164 29.44 -8.67 17.56
C LYS A 164 28.47 -9.20 18.60
N PHE A 165 27.63 -8.33 19.17
CA PHE A 165 26.55 -8.71 20.08
C PHE A 165 25.55 -9.65 19.39
N THR A 166 25.22 -9.37 18.13
CA THR A 166 24.33 -10.22 17.34
C THR A 166 24.92 -11.62 17.11
N CYS A 167 26.19 -11.70 16.70
CA CYS A 167 26.90 -12.99 16.57
C CYS A 167 26.89 -13.76 17.89
N LYS A 168 27.09 -13.06 19.01
CA LYS A 168 27.08 -13.67 20.34
C LYS A 168 25.71 -14.26 20.67
N ILE A 169 24.61 -13.55 20.43
CA ILE A 169 23.24 -14.07 20.60
C ILE A 169 23.05 -15.34 19.76
N LEU A 170 23.40 -15.29 18.48
CA LEU A 170 23.21 -16.41 17.54
C LEU A 170 24.08 -17.63 17.88
N SER A 171 25.18 -17.44 18.60
CA SER A 171 26.06 -18.53 19.05
C SER A 171 25.51 -19.35 20.22
N PHE A 172 24.51 -18.83 20.94
CA PHE A 172 23.99 -19.48 22.14
C PHE A 172 23.00 -20.61 21.80
N GLU A 173 23.27 -21.82 22.28
CA GLU A 173 22.35 -22.95 22.09
C GLU A 173 20.96 -22.70 22.70
N HIS A 174 20.91 -22.05 23.87
CA HIS A 174 19.65 -21.73 24.54
C HIS A 174 18.76 -20.79 23.71
N PHE A 175 19.35 -19.90 22.89
CA PHE A 175 18.58 -19.04 21.99
C PHE A 175 17.75 -19.87 20.98
N TRP A 176 18.29 -21.01 20.54
CA TRP A 176 17.67 -21.92 19.58
C TRP A 176 16.76 -22.99 20.19
N SER A 177 16.96 -23.35 21.47
CA SER A 177 16.17 -24.40 22.12
C SER A 177 14.86 -23.91 22.76
N VAL A 178 14.72 -22.61 23.03
CA VAL A 178 13.49 -22.03 23.62
C VAL A 178 12.27 -22.31 22.74
N GLN A 179 11.19 -22.77 23.36
CA GLN A 179 9.90 -22.98 22.72
C GLN A 179 8.99 -21.79 23.01
N TYR A 180 8.35 -21.26 21.97
CA TYR A 180 7.44 -20.13 22.08
C TYR A 180 5.98 -20.57 21.89
N LYS A 181 5.05 -19.85 22.52
CA LYS A 181 3.62 -20.02 22.25
C LYS A 181 3.31 -19.60 20.81
N VAL A 182 2.34 -20.29 20.18
CA VAL A 182 1.86 -19.97 18.84
C VAL A 182 1.51 -18.47 18.76
N GLY A 183 2.09 -17.77 17.79
CA GLY A 183 1.88 -16.32 17.57
C GLY A 183 2.89 -15.38 18.25
N PHE A 184 3.76 -15.86 19.15
CA PHE A 184 4.75 -15.02 19.84
C PHE A 184 6.17 -15.60 19.74
N ASN A 185 6.72 -15.68 18.53
CA ASN A 185 8.08 -16.17 18.30
C ASN A 185 9.10 -15.01 18.31
N TYR A 186 9.60 -14.67 19.50
CA TYR A 186 10.58 -13.59 19.67
C TYR A 186 11.94 -13.88 19.01
N ARG A 187 12.28 -15.16 18.81
CA ARG A 187 13.47 -15.54 18.02
C ARG A 187 13.32 -15.02 16.60
N ASN A 188 12.20 -15.31 15.94
CA ASN A 188 11.97 -14.84 14.57
C ASN A 188 11.98 -13.30 14.49
N TRP A 189 11.44 -12.61 15.49
CA TRP A 189 11.52 -11.15 15.55
C TRP A 189 12.96 -10.63 15.64
N ILE A 190 13.83 -11.31 16.38
CA ILE A 190 15.27 -10.98 16.41
C ILE A 190 15.89 -11.20 15.02
N LEU A 191 15.69 -12.38 14.40
CA LEU A 191 16.24 -12.68 13.08
C LEU A 191 15.81 -11.62 12.04
N SER A 192 14.53 -11.28 12.03
CA SER A 192 13.96 -10.28 11.12
C SER A 192 14.45 -8.87 11.37
N THR A 193 14.61 -8.48 12.65
CA THR A 193 15.11 -7.16 13.01
C THR A 193 16.59 -7.02 12.67
N VAL A 194 17.38 -8.08 12.84
CA VAL A 194 18.79 -8.13 12.42
C VAL A 194 18.90 -8.06 10.90
N ALA A 195 18.08 -8.80 10.16
CA ALA A 195 18.03 -8.71 8.70
C ALA A 195 17.68 -7.29 8.23
N ASP A 196 16.65 -6.67 8.84
CA ASP A 196 16.29 -5.28 8.57
C ASP A 196 17.46 -4.33 8.91
N LEU A 197 18.13 -4.49 10.06
CA LEU A 197 19.31 -3.68 10.43
C LEU A 197 20.41 -3.76 9.38
N ILE A 198 20.81 -4.97 8.97
CA ILE A 198 21.86 -5.15 7.95
C ILE A 198 21.42 -4.58 6.61
N ARG A 199 20.14 -4.77 6.22
CA ARG A 199 19.58 -4.16 5.00
C ARG A 199 19.66 -2.64 5.07
N GLU A 200 19.18 -2.01 6.15
CA GLU A 200 19.24 -0.55 6.30
C GLU A 200 20.68 -0.03 6.38
N GLY A 201 21.62 -0.82 6.90
CA GLY A 201 23.03 -0.50 6.97
C GLY A 201 23.82 -0.69 5.67
N THR A 202 23.20 -1.27 4.62
CA THR A 202 23.85 -1.57 3.32
C THR A 202 23.12 -1.00 2.11
N LYS A 203 21.85 -0.62 2.23
CA LYS A 203 21.00 -0.20 1.09
C LYS A 203 21.39 1.14 0.46
N ASP A 204 21.94 2.08 1.24
CA ASP A 204 22.30 3.44 0.78
C ASP A 204 23.75 3.75 1.14
N ASP A 205 24.56 4.01 0.12
CA ASP A 205 25.99 4.22 0.30
C ASP A 205 26.34 5.49 1.09
N LYS A 206 25.44 6.48 1.13
CA LYS A 206 25.59 7.71 1.93
C LYS A 206 25.34 7.48 3.42
N HIS A 207 24.55 6.47 3.74
CA HIS A 207 24.14 6.13 5.11
C HIS A 207 24.29 4.62 5.33
N ALA A 208 25.52 4.14 5.15
CA ALA A 208 25.92 2.76 5.34
C ALA A 208 26.93 2.65 6.49
N PHE A 209 26.99 1.48 7.12
CA PHE A 209 28.06 1.18 8.07
C PHE A 209 29.41 1.00 7.34
N ASP A 210 30.49 1.03 8.11
CA ASP A 210 31.86 0.92 7.59
C ASP A 210 32.11 -0.41 6.86
N VAL A 211 32.76 -0.33 5.69
CA VAL A 211 33.13 -1.49 4.85
C VAL A 211 33.82 -2.61 5.63
N GLN A 212 34.62 -2.29 6.66
CA GLN A 212 35.34 -3.27 7.46
C GLN A 212 34.40 -4.26 8.20
N PHE A 213 33.11 -3.91 8.36
CA PHE A 213 32.12 -4.76 9.02
C PHE A 213 31.32 -5.66 8.07
N LEU A 214 31.53 -5.55 6.75
CA LEU A 214 30.87 -6.43 5.77
C LEU A 214 31.12 -7.93 6.01
N PRO A 215 32.33 -8.40 6.37
CA PRO A 215 32.55 -9.83 6.65
C PRO A 215 31.68 -10.35 7.81
N LEU A 216 31.51 -9.54 8.86
CA LEU A 216 30.70 -9.91 10.02
C LEU A 216 29.20 -9.91 9.68
N ALA A 217 28.76 -8.95 8.86
CA ALA A 217 27.38 -8.94 8.36
C ALA A 217 27.09 -10.16 7.47
N GLU A 218 28.06 -10.60 6.64
CA GLU A 218 27.93 -11.81 5.82
C GLU A 218 27.73 -13.07 6.67
N GLU A 219 28.57 -13.26 7.68
CA GLU A 219 28.47 -14.41 8.60
C GLU A 219 27.09 -14.48 9.26
N ILE A 220 26.60 -13.34 9.76
CA ILE A 220 25.27 -13.25 10.36
C ILE A 220 24.20 -13.65 9.33
N LEU A 221 24.23 -13.07 8.12
CA LEU A 221 23.22 -13.34 7.10
C LEU A 221 23.16 -14.82 6.70
N LEU A 222 24.32 -15.49 6.59
CA LEU A 222 24.39 -16.92 6.29
C LEU A 222 23.80 -17.78 7.42
N ILE A 223 23.93 -17.36 8.69
CA ILE A 223 23.24 -18.02 9.81
C ILE A 223 21.73 -17.76 9.72
N LEU A 224 21.31 -16.52 9.45
CA LEU A 224 19.89 -16.16 9.39
C LEU A 224 19.14 -16.95 8.32
N VAL A 225 19.72 -17.10 7.12
CA VAL A 225 19.03 -17.74 5.98
C VAL A 225 18.82 -19.24 6.19
N GLU A 226 19.73 -19.90 6.91
CA GLU A 226 19.59 -21.32 7.25
C GLU A 226 18.60 -21.57 8.40
N LYS A 227 18.33 -20.56 9.23
CA LYS A 227 17.53 -20.70 10.45
C LYS A 227 16.16 -20.01 10.42
N ALA A 228 15.96 -19.01 9.58
CA ALA A 228 14.68 -18.32 9.46
C ALA A 228 13.60 -19.30 8.95
N GLU A 229 12.49 -19.42 9.64
CA GLU A 229 11.44 -20.35 9.19
C GLU A 229 10.71 -19.77 7.96
N PRO A 230 10.34 -20.61 6.97
CA PRO A 230 9.47 -20.17 5.90
C PRO A 230 8.10 -19.80 6.49
N SER A 231 7.51 -18.71 5.99
CA SER A 231 6.15 -18.37 6.37
C SER A 231 5.17 -19.24 5.58
N ILE A 232 3.93 -19.37 6.08
CA ILE A 232 2.83 -19.90 5.25
C ILE A 232 2.46 -18.77 4.26
N PHE A 233 3.30 -18.57 3.25
CA PHE A 233 3.03 -17.66 2.16
C PHE A 233 2.33 -18.44 1.06
N ALA A 234 1.08 -18.09 0.75
CA ALA A 234 0.43 -18.59 -0.46
C ALA A 234 0.68 -17.62 -1.62
N PRO A 235 0.80 -18.09 -2.89
CA PRO A 235 0.85 -17.21 -4.06
C PRO A 235 -0.39 -16.31 -4.21
N LYS A 236 -1.45 -16.61 -3.45
CA LYS A 236 -2.71 -15.86 -3.41
C LYS A 236 -2.73 -14.75 -2.37
N ASP A 237 -1.76 -14.74 -1.46
CA ASP A 237 -1.60 -13.69 -0.46
C ASP A 237 -0.96 -12.45 -1.10
N SER A 238 -1.07 -11.29 -0.44
CA SER A 238 -0.58 -10.03 -1.00
C SER A 238 0.91 -10.12 -1.30
N SER A 239 1.33 -9.65 -2.47
CA SER A 239 2.75 -9.57 -2.86
C SER A 239 3.61 -8.76 -1.88
N LEU A 240 3.00 -7.88 -1.08
CA LEU A 240 3.63 -7.15 0.02
C LEU A 240 4.02 -8.05 1.20
N ASP A 241 3.39 -9.22 1.34
CA ASP A 241 3.62 -10.15 2.46
C ASP A 241 4.91 -10.96 2.26
N ALA A 242 5.31 -11.21 1.00
CA ALA A 242 6.50 -12.01 0.69
C ALA A 242 7.80 -11.39 1.22
N LEU A 243 8.06 -10.12 0.90
CA LEU A 243 9.29 -9.42 1.33
C LEU A 243 9.24 -8.97 2.78
N SER A 244 8.04 -8.84 3.35
CA SER A 244 7.86 -8.45 4.75
C SER A 244 7.87 -9.64 5.72
N SER A 245 7.74 -10.87 5.21
CA SER A 245 7.99 -12.10 5.97
C SER A 245 9.41 -12.15 6.54
N ASP A 246 9.59 -12.95 7.59
CA ASP A 246 10.90 -13.12 8.24
C ASP A 246 11.97 -13.61 7.25
N ARG A 247 11.64 -14.63 6.46
CA ARG A 247 12.54 -15.20 5.44
C ARG A 247 12.78 -14.25 4.27
N GLY A 248 11.76 -13.53 3.80
CA GLY A 248 11.88 -12.53 2.74
C GLY A 248 12.73 -11.31 3.13
N LYS A 249 12.69 -10.90 4.41
CA LYS A 249 13.59 -9.88 4.94
C LYS A 249 15.06 -10.32 4.91
N VAL A 250 15.33 -11.59 5.27
CA VAL A 250 16.69 -12.16 5.21
C VAL A 250 17.22 -12.15 3.78
N PHE A 251 16.46 -12.68 2.80
CA PHE A 251 16.89 -12.65 1.41
C PHE A 251 17.08 -11.22 0.87
N SER A 252 16.17 -10.30 1.23
CA SER A 252 16.33 -8.88 0.89
C SER A 252 17.61 -8.28 1.46
N ALA A 253 17.97 -8.62 2.70
CA ALA A 253 19.19 -8.16 3.35
C ALA A 253 20.43 -8.74 2.66
N MET A 254 20.42 -10.02 2.28
CA MET A 254 21.51 -10.65 1.52
C MET A 254 21.74 -9.97 0.16
N ILE A 255 20.69 -9.61 -0.56
CA ILE A 255 20.81 -8.91 -1.84
C ILE A 255 21.36 -7.49 -1.63
N ASN A 256 20.87 -6.74 -0.64
CA ASN A 256 21.39 -5.39 -0.35
C ASN A 256 22.85 -5.43 0.11
N TYR A 257 23.23 -6.43 0.90
CA TYR A 257 24.61 -6.73 1.25
C TYR A 257 25.47 -6.96 0.00
N ALA A 258 25.05 -7.88 -0.89
CA ALA A 258 25.78 -8.21 -2.11
C ALA A 258 25.94 -6.97 -3.03
N LEU A 259 24.89 -6.16 -3.14
CA LEU A 259 24.92 -4.93 -3.91
C LEU A 259 25.90 -3.89 -3.33
N ARG A 260 25.95 -3.74 -2.01
CA ARG A 260 26.94 -2.87 -1.34
C ARG A 260 28.36 -3.38 -1.56
N PHE A 261 28.58 -4.67 -1.41
CA PHE A 261 29.87 -5.30 -1.69
C PHE A 261 30.32 -5.05 -3.14
N ALA A 262 29.41 -5.23 -4.10
CA ALA A 262 29.66 -4.98 -5.52
C ALA A 262 30.09 -3.54 -5.79
N ARG A 263 29.34 -2.55 -5.29
CA ARG A 263 29.62 -1.12 -5.52
C ARG A 263 30.95 -0.66 -4.92
N ILE A 264 31.35 -1.21 -3.76
CA ILE A 264 32.64 -0.87 -3.13
C ILE A 264 33.82 -1.46 -3.92
N ASN A 265 33.60 -2.57 -4.63
CA ASN A 265 34.64 -3.30 -5.34
C ASN A 265 34.49 -3.21 -6.87
N GLU A 266 33.78 -2.19 -7.37
CA GLU A 266 33.43 -2.06 -8.79
C GLU A 266 34.67 -2.07 -9.69
N ASP A 267 35.75 -1.39 -9.27
CA ASP A 267 37.01 -1.33 -10.02
C ASP A 267 37.82 -2.64 -10.00
N LYS A 268 37.46 -3.61 -9.15
CA LYS A 268 38.21 -4.84 -8.90
C LYS A 268 37.51 -6.10 -9.38
N LEU A 269 36.23 -6.01 -9.74
CA LEU A 269 35.39 -7.16 -10.05
C LEU A 269 34.93 -7.08 -11.51
N ASP A 270 35.39 -8.02 -12.32
CA ASP A 270 34.87 -8.23 -13.68
C ASP A 270 33.84 -9.38 -13.68
N GLY A 271 32.67 -9.13 -14.27
CA GLY A 271 31.55 -10.09 -14.34
C GLY A 271 30.82 -10.36 -13.02
N CYS A 272 31.40 -11.15 -12.12
CA CYS A 272 30.76 -11.65 -10.89
C CYS A 272 31.01 -10.72 -9.70
N ARG A 273 29.97 -10.01 -9.25
CA ARG A 273 30.11 -8.90 -8.28
C ARG A 273 29.64 -9.20 -6.86
N TRP A 274 28.94 -10.30 -6.63
CA TRP A 274 28.63 -10.79 -5.27
C TRP A 274 29.71 -11.72 -4.71
N THR A 275 29.77 -11.83 -3.39
CA THR A 275 30.70 -12.73 -2.70
C THR A 275 30.40 -14.20 -3.01
N GLN A 276 31.44 -15.03 -3.02
CA GLN A 276 31.32 -16.44 -3.39
C GLN A 276 30.38 -17.22 -2.45
N SER A 277 30.35 -16.89 -1.17
CA SER A 277 29.49 -17.50 -0.14
C SER A 277 28.01 -17.21 -0.41
N ILE A 278 27.66 -15.94 -0.65
CA ILE A 278 26.28 -15.53 -0.97
C ILE A 278 25.84 -16.11 -2.31
N LYS A 279 26.72 -16.10 -3.33
CA LYS A 279 26.48 -16.75 -4.63
C LYS A 279 26.17 -18.23 -4.47
N ALA A 280 26.99 -18.94 -3.70
CA ALA A 280 26.83 -20.37 -3.48
C ALA A 280 25.51 -20.68 -2.75
N ASP A 281 25.13 -19.91 -1.73
CA ASP A 281 23.87 -20.08 -1.02
C ASP A 281 22.65 -19.88 -1.93
N PHE A 282 22.61 -18.79 -2.71
CA PHE A 282 21.52 -18.57 -3.66
C PHE A 282 21.46 -19.66 -4.74
N THR A 283 22.61 -20.13 -5.23
CA THR A 283 22.69 -21.22 -6.21
C THR A 283 22.19 -22.56 -5.65
N LYS A 284 22.54 -22.86 -4.38
CA LYS A 284 22.04 -24.02 -3.63
C LYS A 284 20.52 -23.95 -3.52
N ARG A 285 19.96 -22.79 -3.16
CA ARG A 285 18.52 -22.58 -2.96
C ARG A 285 17.68 -22.52 -4.25
N LEU A 286 18.32 -22.43 -5.42
CA LEU A 286 17.61 -22.64 -6.68
C LEU A 286 17.10 -24.09 -6.83
N ASP A 287 17.64 -25.05 -6.07
CA ASP A 287 17.02 -26.36 -5.87
C ASP A 287 15.85 -26.26 -4.89
N ARG A 288 14.65 -26.59 -5.37
CA ARG A 288 13.40 -26.48 -4.59
C ARG A 288 13.27 -27.54 -3.50
N SER A 289 14.09 -28.60 -3.55
CA SER A 289 14.20 -29.55 -2.44
C SER A 289 14.94 -28.96 -1.23
N VAL A 290 15.80 -27.96 -1.49
CA VAL A 290 16.50 -27.20 -0.45
C VAL A 290 15.68 -26.00 0.00
N GLU A 291 15.15 -25.22 -0.95
CA GLU A 291 14.33 -24.04 -0.68
C GLU A 291 12.91 -24.22 -1.19
N LEU A 292 12.05 -24.70 -0.30
CA LEU A 292 10.62 -24.90 -0.55
C LEU A 292 9.83 -23.59 -0.51
N SER A 293 10.42 -22.51 0.04
CA SER A 293 9.70 -21.27 0.27
C SER A 293 9.47 -20.48 -1.02
N LEU A 294 8.27 -19.91 -1.13
CA LEU A 294 7.88 -19.06 -2.26
C LEU A 294 8.48 -17.65 -2.14
N GLU A 295 8.81 -17.22 -0.93
CA GLU A 295 9.44 -15.93 -0.66
C GLU A 295 10.79 -15.82 -1.37
N PHE A 296 11.58 -16.90 -1.41
CA PHE A 296 12.82 -16.91 -2.19
C PHE A 296 12.55 -16.68 -3.68
N SER A 297 11.51 -17.33 -4.22
CA SER A 297 11.14 -17.18 -5.64
C SER A 297 10.68 -15.76 -5.93
N TYR A 298 9.81 -15.21 -5.08
CA TYR A 298 9.40 -13.81 -5.16
C TYR A 298 10.60 -12.86 -5.10
N THR A 299 11.52 -13.06 -4.16
CA THR A 299 12.74 -12.26 -4.00
C THR A 299 13.62 -12.30 -5.25
N LEU A 300 13.82 -13.47 -5.86
CA LEU A 300 14.57 -13.59 -7.12
C LEU A 300 13.95 -12.75 -8.24
N GLY A 301 12.63 -12.79 -8.37
CA GLY A 301 11.91 -11.98 -9.35
C GLY A 301 11.96 -10.48 -9.04
N PHE A 302 11.68 -10.11 -7.79
CA PHE A 302 11.64 -8.71 -7.36
C PHE A 302 12.99 -8.00 -7.50
N TYR A 303 14.08 -8.71 -7.22
CA TYR A 303 15.44 -8.19 -7.36
C TYR A 303 16.11 -8.62 -8.66
N LEU A 304 15.37 -9.08 -9.67
CA LEU A 304 15.97 -9.55 -10.93
C LEU A 304 16.90 -8.50 -11.60
N PRO A 305 16.55 -7.20 -11.67
CA PRO A 305 17.48 -6.19 -12.19
C PRO A 305 18.77 -6.08 -11.37
N ASN A 306 18.67 -6.23 -10.05
CA ASN A 306 19.82 -6.21 -9.15
C ASN A 306 20.69 -7.47 -9.34
N LEU A 307 20.07 -8.64 -9.54
CA LEU A 307 20.79 -9.88 -9.83
C LEU A 307 21.51 -9.81 -11.18
N LEU A 308 20.90 -9.21 -12.20
CA LEU A 308 21.56 -8.94 -13.49
C LEU A 308 22.78 -8.02 -13.33
N TYR A 309 22.67 -6.99 -12.49
CA TYR A 309 23.82 -6.16 -12.14
C TYR A 309 24.90 -6.93 -11.38
N LEU A 310 24.52 -7.86 -10.50
CA LEU A 310 25.49 -8.64 -9.71
C LEU A 310 26.22 -9.70 -10.54
N ASP A 311 25.50 -10.42 -11.42
CA ASP A 311 26.05 -11.51 -12.23
C ASP A 311 25.08 -11.89 -13.35
N GLU A 312 25.19 -11.22 -14.51
CA GLU A 312 24.32 -11.48 -15.67
C GLU A 312 24.42 -12.93 -16.16
N GLN A 313 25.63 -13.50 -16.20
CA GLN A 313 25.85 -14.88 -16.64
C GLN A 313 25.15 -15.88 -15.72
N TRP A 314 25.19 -15.65 -14.40
CA TRP A 314 24.47 -16.49 -13.45
C TRP A 314 22.95 -16.41 -13.65
N VAL A 315 22.39 -15.23 -13.88
CA VAL A 315 20.94 -15.07 -14.13
C VAL A 315 20.55 -15.79 -15.42
N VAL A 316 21.28 -15.57 -16.51
CA VAL A 316 20.99 -16.21 -17.81
C VAL A 316 21.11 -17.73 -17.69
N GLY A 317 22.18 -18.24 -17.06
CA GLY A 317 22.40 -19.67 -16.89
C GLY A 317 21.42 -20.37 -15.93
N ASN A 318 20.70 -19.62 -15.09
CA ASN A 318 19.76 -20.18 -14.13
C ASN A 318 18.31 -19.75 -14.37
N ILE A 319 17.98 -19.20 -15.54
CA ILE A 319 16.67 -18.57 -15.73
C ILE A 319 15.51 -19.54 -15.55
N ASP A 320 15.63 -20.77 -16.06
CA ASP A 320 14.59 -21.78 -15.91
C ASP A 320 14.43 -22.25 -14.45
N ARG A 321 15.44 -22.02 -13.60
CA ARG A 321 15.37 -22.29 -12.16
C ARG A 321 14.80 -21.10 -11.39
N ILE A 322 15.07 -19.87 -11.86
CA ILE A 322 14.50 -18.63 -11.31
C ILE A 322 13.00 -18.56 -11.62
N PHE A 323 12.60 -18.86 -12.86
CA PHE A 323 11.21 -18.92 -13.32
C PHE A 323 10.83 -20.36 -13.74
N PRO A 324 10.65 -21.28 -12.77
CA PRO A 324 10.41 -22.69 -13.06
C PRO A 324 9.03 -22.90 -13.67
N GLN A 325 8.92 -22.84 -14.99
CA GLN A 325 7.61 -22.85 -15.69
C GLN A 325 6.76 -24.09 -15.41
N GLN A 326 7.37 -25.21 -15.01
CA GLN A 326 6.68 -26.45 -14.64
C GLN A 326 6.14 -26.45 -13.20
N ASN A 327 6.61 -25.53 -12.34
CA ASN A 327 6.14 -25.36 -10.98
C ASN A 327 5.35 -24.04 -10.88
N GLU A 328 4.01 -24.14 -10.91
CA GLU A 328 3.13 -22.97 -11.03
C GLU A 328 3.29 -21.98 -9.88
N ASP A 329 3.33 -22.46 -8.63
CA ASP A 329 3.39 -21.59 -7.45
C ASP A 329 4.70 -20.80 -7.40
N HIS A 330 5.83 -21.48 -7.62
CA HIS A 330 7.15 -20.82 -7.64
C HIS A 330 7.31 -19.88 -8.83
N TRP A 331 6.84 -20.29 -10.02
CA TRP A 331 6.85 -19.42 -11.19
C TRP A 331 5.99 -18.18 -10.97
N GLN A 332 4.77 -18.34 -10.44
CA GLN A 332 3.86 -17.24 -10.16
C GLN A 332 4.46 -16.29 -9.13
N ALA A 333 5.04 -16.80 -8.04
CA ALA A 333 5.71 -15.98 -7.03
C ALA A 333 6.86 -15.17 -7.63
N ALA A 334 7.76 -15.82 -8.39
CA ALA A 334 8.88 -15.14 -9.04
C ALA A 334 8.41 -14.11 -10.07
N PHE A 335 7.48 -14.47 -10.96
CA PHE A 335 7.04 -13.56 -12.00
C PHE A 335 6.24 -12.38 -11.44
N SER A 336 5.46 -12.59 -10.37
CA SER A 336 4.80 -11.50 -9.65
C SER A 336 5.82 -10.51 -9.07
N GLY A 337 6.87 -11.01 -8.41
CA GLY A 337 7.98 -10.18 -7.96
C GLY A 337 8.62 -9.39 -9.10
N CYS A 338 8.88 -10.05 -10.24
CA CYS A 338 9.45 -9.41 -11.42
C CYS A 338 8.56 -8.28 -11.96
N LEU A 339 7.24 -8.47 -12.01
CA LEU A 339 6.29 -7.44 -12.46
C LEU A 339 6.22 -6.26 -11.48
N LEU A 340 6.39 -6.50 -10.18
CA LEU A 340 6.28 -5.47 -9.14
C LEU A 340 7.59 -4.73 -8.87
N SER A 341 8.73 -5.29 -9.27
CA SER A 341 10.07 -4.71 -9.10
C SER A 341 10.21 -3.30 -9.67
N SER A 342 9.64 -3.06 -10.85
CA SER A 342 9.74 -1.80 -11.56
C SER A 342 8.38 -1.34 -12.06
N ARG A 343 8.22 -0.03 -12.17
CA ARG A 343 7.06 0.55 -12.85
C ARG A 343 7.10 0.34 -14.36
N TYR A 344 8.29 0.34 -14.95
CA TYR A 344 8.49 0.20 -16.39
C TYR A 344 9.51 -0.90 -16.66
N PRO A 345 9.22 -1.83 -17.59
CA PRO A 345 10.16 -2.89 -17.89
C PRO A 345 11.36 -2.32 -18.66
N HIS A 346 12.56 -2.78 -18.33
CA HIS A 346 13.74 -2.52 -19.15
C HIS A 346 13.62 -3.26 -20.49
N ALA A 347 14.06 -2.65 -21.59
CA ALA A 347 13.87 -3.19 -22.94
C ALA A 347 14.40 -4.62 -23.09
N ASN A 348 15.67 -4.84 -22.71
CA ASN A 348 16.31 -6.15 -22.83
C ASN A 348 15.59 -7.22 -21.99
N LEU A 349 15.22 -6.87 -20.76
CA LEU A 349 14.50 -7.78 -19.88
C LEU A 349 13.11 -8.11 -20.42
N TYR A 350 12.39 -7.12 -20.95
CA TYR A 350 11.08 -7.31 -21.57
C TYR A 350 11.17 -8.30 -22.74
N VAL A 351 12.08 -8.04 -23.69
CA VAL A 351 12.27 -8.87 -24.89
C VAL A 351 12.62 -10.30 -24.50
N TRP A 352 13.49 -10.47 -23.51
CA TRP A 352 13.90 -11.77 -23.04
C TRP A 352 12.76 -12.55 -22.36
N LEU A 353 12.03 -11.93 -21.42
CA LEU A 353 10.89 -12.56 -20.75
C LEU A 353 9.75 -12.90 -21.73
N LYS A 354 9.58 -12.08 -22.77
CA LYS A 354 8.65 -12.33 -23.88
C LYS A 354 9.06 -13.55 -24.69
N THR A 355 10.32 -13.59 -25.13
CA THR A 355 10.84 -14.67 -25.99
C THR A 355 10.77 -16.03 -25.30
N ASN A 356 10.96 -16.05 -23.98
CA ASN A 356 10.83 -17.26 -23.15
C ASN A 356 9.39 -17.58 -22.71
N GLY A 357 8.39 -16.84 -23.21
CA GLY A 357 6.97 -17.17 -23.02
C GLY A 357 6.37 -16.78 -21.65
N HIS A 358 7.12 -16.12 -20.76
CA HIS A 358 6.63 -15.81 -19.42
C HIS A 358 5.44 -14.85 -19.43
N TYR A 359 5.46 -13.80 -20.26
CA TYR A 359 4.31 -12.90 -20.39
C TYR A 359 3.08 -13.60 -20.99
N ARG A 360 3.29 -14.53 -21.94
CA ARG A 360 2.19 -15.31 -22.53
C ARG A 360 1.55 -16.22 -21.48
N LYS A 361 2.38 -16.87 -20.66
CA LYS A 361 1.91 -17.66 -19.53
C LYS A 361 1.14 -16.79 -18.53
N ALA A 362 1.65 -15.59 -18.22
CA ALA A 362 1.02 -14.63 -17.33
C ALA A 362 -0.37 -14.13 -17.80
N LEU A 363 -0.58 -13.97 -19.11
CA LEU A 363 -1.91 -13.63 -19.65
C LEU A 363 -2.97 -14.71 -19.37
N ASN A 364 -2.54 -15.96 -19.24
CA ASN A 364 -3.40 -17.11 -18.96
C ASN A 364 -3.41 -17.50 -17.47
N ALA A 365 -2.55 -16.89 -16.64
CA ALA A 365 -2.43 -17.19 -15.23
C ALA A 365 -3.46 -16.43 -14.40
N ASN A 366 -3.93 -17.06 -13.33
CA ASN A 366 -4.89 -16.45 -12.41
C ASN A 366 -4.17 -15.76 -11.24
N PHE A 367 -3.58 -14.59 -11.51
CA PHE A 367 -3.01 -13.76 -10.43
C PHE A 367 -4.13 -13.32 -9.47
N ALA A 368 -3.98 -13.64 -8.17
CA ALA A 368 -4.95 -13.24 -7.16
C ALA A 368 -4.94 -11.73 -6.89
N ASP A 369 -3.76 -11.10 -7.01
CA ASP A 369 -3.54 -9.69 -6.72
C ASP A 369 -3.81 -8.79 -7.95
N LYS A 370 -4.68 -7.78 -7.75
CA LYS A 370 -5.01 -6.77 -8.77
C LYS A 370 -3.81 -5.90 -9.13
N GLU A 371 -2.89 -5.65 -8.20
CA GLU A 371 -1.71 -4.85 -8.52
C GLU A 371 -0.83 -5.57 -9.54
N THR A 372 -0.55 -6.85 -9.32
CA THR A 372 0.22 -7.70 -10.25
C THR A 372 -0.40 -7.75 -11.64
N GLN A 373 -1.72 -7.93 -11.74
CA GLN A 373 -2.45 -7.85 -13.02
C GLN A 373 -2.29 -6.48 -13.69
N GLY A 374 -2.40 -5.40 -12.92
CA GLY A 374 -2.19 -4.04 -13.41
C GLY A 374 -0.76 -3.79 -13.91
N ARG A 375 0.26 -4.39 -13.26
CA ARG A 375 1.66 -4.33 -13.69
C ARG A 375 1.89 -5.10 -14.99
N LEU A 376 1.30 -6.29 -15.14
CA LEU A 376 1.35 -7.05 -16.37
C LEU A 376 0.80 -6.21 -17.54
N VAL A 377 -0.41 -5.66 -17.39
CA VAL A 377 -1.03 -4.79 -18.39
C VAL A 377 -0.13 -3.61 -18.74
N ARG A 378 0.44 -2.95 -17.72
CA ARG A 378 1.37 -1.83 -17.91
C ARG A 378 2.59 -2.25 -18.72
N HIS A 379 3.23 -3.37 -18.41
CA HIS A 379 4.41 -3.85 -19.13
C HIS A 379 4.11 -4.05 -20.62
N LEU A 380 2.98 -4.69 -20.95
CA LEU A 380 2.58 -4.95 -22.33
C LEU A 380 2.24 -3.65 -23.09
N CYS A 381 1.50 -2.73 -22.46
CA CYS A 381 1.21 -1.43 -23.06
C CYS A 381 2.48 -0.59 -23.31
N VAL A 382 3.44 -0.63 -22.37
CA VAL A 382 4.74 0.06 -22.53
C VAL A 382 5.54 -0.56 -23.66
N GLY A 383 5.58 -1.90 -23.75
CA GLY A 383 6.22 -2.61 -24.86
C GLY A 383 5.64 -2.18 -26.21
N TRP A 384 4.32 -2.02 -26.30
CA TRP A 384 3.68 -1.53 -27.53
C TRP A 384 3.98 -0.05 -27.82
N ILE A 385 3.90 0.85 -26.82
CA ILE A 385 4.20 2.28 -26.98
C ILE A 385 5.67 2.50 -27.38
N LYS A 386 6.58 1.66 -26.88
CA LYS A 386 8.01 1.73 -27.19
C LYS A 386 8.40 0.96 -28.45
N ASP A 387 7.43 0.40 -29.18
CA ASP A 387 7.62 -0.34 -30.44
C ASP A 387 8.42 -1.64 -30.27
N TRP A 388 8.43 -2.23 -29.07
CA TRP A 388 8.97 -3.58 -28.81
C TRP A 388 7.98 -4.69 -29.19
N GLU A 389 6.73 -4.29 -29.43
CA GLU A 389 5.66 -5.13 -29.95
C GLU A 389 4.87 -4.42 -31.05
N THR A 390 4.30 -5.20 -31.95
CA THR A 390 3.34 -4.75 -32.94
C THR A 390 1.95 -5.25 -32.56
N PHE A 391 0.90 -4.50 -32.93
CA PHE A 391 -0.49 -4.91 -32.70
C PHE A 391 -1.05 -5.74 -33.86
N ASP A 392 -0.45 -5.65 -35.05
CA ASP A 392 -0.94 -6.28 -36.29
C ASP A 392 -0.69 -7.79 -36.35
N ASP A 393 0.02 -8.35 -35.37
CA ASP A 393 0.28 -9.78 -35.22
C ASP A 393 -0.62 -10.36 -34.12
N GLU A 394 -1.46 -11.34 -34.47
CA GLU A 394 -2.35 -12.00 -33.50
C GLU A 394 -1.59 -12.77 -32.41
N THR A 395 -0.32 -13.11 -32.66
CA THR A 395 0.56 -13.77 -31.70
C THR A 395 1.24 -12.78 -30.74
N SER A 396 1.10 -11.47 -30.96
CA SER A 396 1.62 -10.43 -30.07
C SER A 396 0.91 -10.41 -28.72
N LEU A 397 1.63 -10.01 -27.66
CA LEU A 397 1.08 -10.01 -26.31
C LEU A 397 0.04 -8.90 -26.14
N ILE A 398 0.25 -7.74 -26.78
CA ILE A 398 -0.74 -6.65 -26.77
C ILE A 398 -2.04 -7.04 -27.49
N TYR A 399 -1.98 -7.78 -28.61
CA TYR A 399 -3.17 -8.29 -29.28
C TYR A 399 -3.92 -9.28 -28.38
N GLN A 400 -3.19 -10.23 -27.80
CA GLN A 400 -3.77 -11.22 -26.88
C GLN A 400 -4.38 -10.55 -25.65
N LEU A 401 -3.74 -9.52 -25.10
CA LEU A 401 -4.25 -8.76 -23.95
C LEU A 401 -5.62 -8.12 -24.26
N ILE A 402 -5.74 -7.42 -25.37
CA ILE A 402 -6.99 -6.75 -25.77
C ILE A 402 -8.09 -7.76 -26.16
N ASN A 403 -7.70 -8.93 -26.68
CA ASN A 403 -8.64 -9.99 -27.05
C ASN A 403 -8.90 -11.03 -25.95
N SER A 404 -8.30 -10.88 -24.76
CA SER A 404 -8.40 -11.82 -23.63
C SER A 404 -9.82 -11.97 -23.06
N ARG A 405 -10.75 -11.06 -23.40
CA ARG A 405 -12.09 -10.94 -22.80
C ARG A 405 -12.11 -10.77 -21.28
N ASN A 406 -10.97 -10.48 -20.65
CA ASN A 406 -10.88 -10.25 -19.22
C ASN A 406 -11.22 -8.78 -18.89
N PRO A 407 -12.36 -8.49 -18.23
CA PRO A 407 -12.78 -7.11 -17.94
C PRO A 407 -11.75 -6.33 -17.12
N ASN A 408 -11.00 -6.98 -16.23
CA ASN A 408 -9.97 -6.33 -15.41
C ASN A 408 -8.79 -5.88 -16.27
N PHE A 409 -8.34 -6.72 -17.21
CA PHE A 409 -7.27 -6.37 -18.14
C PHE A 409 -7.68 -5.22 -19.06
N LEU A 410 -8.89 -5.29 -19.64
CA LEU A 410 -9.40 -4.24 -20.51
C LEU A 410 -9.55 -2.91 -19.76
N SER A 411 -10.11 -2.94 -18.55
CA SER A 411 -10.20 -1.76 -17.68
C SER A 411 -8.81 -1.18 -17.38
N ALA A 412 -7.84 -2.02 -17.04
CA ALA A 412 -6.47 -1.60 -16.76
C ALA A 412 -5.80 -0.96 -17.98
N VAL A 413 -6.05 -1.45 -19.21
CA VAL A 413 -5.56 -0.82 -20.46
C VAL A 413 -6.14 0.60 -20.60
N VAL A 414 -7.46 0.75 -20.41
CA VAL A 414 -8.12 2.07 -20.52
C VAL A 414 -7.52 3.09 -19.54
N HIS A 415 -7.39 2.69 -18.28
CA HIS A 415 -6.86 3.56 -17.23
C HIS A 415 -5.36 3.83 -17.38
N PHE A 416 -4.59 2.88 -17.91
CA PHE A 416 -3.17 3.06 -18.20
C PHE A 416 -2.96 4.21 -19.18
N PHE A 417 -3.57 4.16 -20.36
CA PHE A 417 -3.41 5.20 -21.39
C PHE A 417 -3.86 6.58 -20.89
N LEU A 418 -4.98 6.65 -20.16
CA LEU A 418 -5.47 7.91 -19.59
C LEU A 418 -4.45 8.50 -18.61
N ARG A 419 -3.98 7.72 -17.63
CA ARG A 419 -3.05 8.19 -16.61
C ARG A 419 -1.69 8.56 -17.20
N GLU A 420 -1.19 7.77 -18.14
CA GLU A 420 0.11 8.02 -18.76
C GLU A 420 0.06 9.26 -19.65
N GLY A 421 -1.01 9.45 -20.43
CA GLY A 421 -1.22 10.65 -21.22
C GLY A 421 -1.36 11.91 -20.37
N GLU A 422 -2.13 11.86 -19.28
CA GLU A 422 -2.25 12.98 -18.32
C GLU A 422 -0.90 13.35 -17.72
N THR A 423 -0.14 12.35 -17.26
CA THR A 423 1.17 12.57 -16.62
C THR A 423 2.18 13.20 -17.59
N LEU A 424 2.18 12.77 -18.86
CA LEU A 424 3.14 13.24 -19.86
C LEU A 424 2.74 14.58 -20.48
N SER A 425 1.45 14.84 -20.69
CA SER A 425 0.95 16.09 -21.30
C SER A 425 1.22 17.35 -20.47
N GLN A 426 1.43 17.21 -19.16
CA GLN A 426 1.71 18.33 -18.24
C GLN A 426 3.21 18.67 -18.16
N SER A 427 4.07 17.93 -18.86
CA SER A 427 5.51 18.06 -18.74
C SER A 427 6.10 19.01 -19.78
N SER A 428 6.98 19.90 -19.35
CA SER A 428 7.84 20.72 -20.23
C SER A 428 9.14 20.01 -20.65
N ASP A 429 9.43 18.85 -20.07
CA ASP A 429 10.61 18.05 -20.41
C ASP A 429 10.53 17.45 -21.82
N SER A 430 11.59 17.63 -22.61
CA SER A 430 11.63 17.23 -24.02
C SER A 430 11.51 15.72 -24.26
N GLU A 431 12.02 14.89 -23.35
CA GLU A 431 11.92 13.43 -23.46
C GLU A 431 10.50 12.96 -23.18
N LYS A 432 9.86 13.56 -22.17
CA LYS A 432 8.46 13.29 -21.84
C LYS A 432 7.50 13.75 -22.95
N ILE A 433 7.78 14.86 -23.63
CA ILE A 433 7.02 15.28 -24.83
C ILE A 433 7.13 14.23 -25.93
N LYS A 434 8.36 13.75 -26.25
CA LYS A 434 8.54 12.66 -27.23
C LYS A 434 7.81 11.37 -26.81
N ALA A 435 7.82 11.05 -25.51
CA ALA A 435 7.07 9.91 -25.00
C ALA A 435 5.56 10.10 -25.14
N TYR A 436 5.04 11.32 -24.94
CA TYR A 436 3.63 11.65 -25.14
C TYR A 436 3.20 11.46 -26.60
N GLU A 437 4.03 11.89 -27.57
CA GLU A 437 3.75 11.67 -29.00
C GLU A 437 3.63 10.17 -29.33
N LYS A 438 4.49 9.33 -28.73
CA LYS A 438 4.37 7.87 -28.87
C LYS A 438 3.06 7.34 -28.28
N VAL A 439 2.61 7.87 -27.14
CA VAL A 439 1.30 7.50 -26.57
C VAL A 439 0.18 7.88 -27.53
N LYS A 440 0.14 9.14 -28.00
CA LYS A 440 -0.88 9.64 -28.95
C LYS A 440 -0.96 8.78 -30.21
N ALA A 441 0.18 8.37 -30.77
CA ALA A 441 0.24 7.51 -31.95
C ALA A 441 -0.46 6.14 -31.73
N LYS A 442 -0.50 5.62 -30.49
CA LYS A 442 -1.17 4.35 -30.16
C LYS A 442 -2.62 4.49 -29.71
N VAL A 443 -3.08 5.70 -29.34
CA VAL A 443 -4.46 5.95 -28.85
C VAL A 443 -5.50 5.46 -29.85
N ARG A 444 -5.41 5.89 -31.12
CA ARG A 444 -6.41 5.52 -32.15
C ARG A 444 -6.48 4.00 -32.40
N PRO A 445 -5.37 3.31 -32.69
CA PRO A 445 -5.37 1.85 -32.79
C PRO A 445 -5.94 1.15 -31.55
N ALA A 446 -5.55 1.59 -30.35
CA ALA A 446 -6.00 1.01 -29.10
C ALA A 446 -7.52 1.19 -28.94
N TRP A 447 -8.03 2.36 -29.29
CA TRP A 447 -9.45 2.69 -29.15
C TRP A 447 -10.31 1.81 -30.06
N ARG A 448 -9.91 1.65 -31.34
CA ARG A 448 -10.57 0.74 -32.29
C ARG A 448 -10.58 -0.70 -31.78
N ALA A 449 -9.43 -1.18 -31.31
CA ALA A 449 -9.26 -2.54 -30.83
C ALA A 449 -10.13 -2.82 -29.59
N LEU A 450 -10.12 -1.90 -28.61
CA LEU A 450 -10.95 -1.99 -27.42
C LEU A 450 -12.44 -1.96 -27.77
N PHE A 451 -12.88 -1.08 -28.67
CA PHE A 451 -14.27 -1.07 -29.10
C PHE A 451 -14.70 -2.39 -29.75
N LYS A 452 -13.87 -2.93 -30.65
CA LYS A 452 -14.14 -4.23 -31.28
C LYS A 452 -14.25 -5.34 -30.24
N ALA A 453 -13.40 -5.33 -29.22
CA ALA A 453 -13.41 -6.31 -28.13
C ALA A 453 -14.65 -6.16 -27.23
N LEU A 454 -15.03 -4.92 -26.87
CA LEU A 454 -16.12 -4.62 -25.96
C LEU A 454 -17.51 -4.70 -26.62
N ALA A 455 -17.60 -4.46 -27.93
CA ALA A 455 -18.88 -4.42 -28.67
C ALA A 455 -19.67 -5.73 -28.58
N ARG A 456 -18.99 -6.87 -28.47
CA ARG A 456 -19.65 -8.19 -28.41
C ARG A 456 -20.46 -8.39 -27.12
N ASN A 457 -20.08 -7.71 -26.04
CA ASN A 457 -20.68 -7.85 -24.71
C ASN A 457 -21.20 -6.50 -24.17
N SER A 458 -21.55 -5.55 -25.06
CA SER A 458 -21.93 -4.18 -24.67
C SER A 458 -23.20 -4.09 -23.80
N ASN A 459 -23.97 -5.18 -23.71
CA ASN A 459 -25.16 -5.27 -22.88
C ASN A 459 -24.85 -5.63 -21.42
N GLU A 460 -23.64 -6.13 -21.14
CA GLU A 460 -23.21 -6.48 -19.78
C GLU A 460 -22.69 -5.26 -19.03
N VAL A 461 -23.17 -5.06 -17.79
CA VAL A 461 -22.77 -3.91 -16.94
C VAL A 461 -21.25 -3.85 -16.73
N ALA A 462 -20.58 -5.00 -16.62
CA ALA A 462 -19.13 -5.06 -16.46
C ALA A 462 -18.37 -4.42 -17.64
N TYR A 463 -18.87 -4.58 -18.87
CA TYR A 463 -18.28 -4.02 -20.08
C TYR A 463 -18.68 -2.55 -20.28
N GLN A 464 -19.90 -2.18 -19.91
CA GLN A 464 -20.34 -0.77 -19.90
C GLN A 464 -19.50 0.09 -18.96
N ARG A 465 -19.09 -0.48 -17.81
CA ARG A 465 -18.15 0.16 -16.87
C ARG A 465 -16.78 0.44 -17.48
N ILE A 466 -16.36 -0.31 -18.50
CA ILE A 466 -15.10 -0.10 -19.22
C ILE A 466 -15.29 0.89 -20.37
N LEU A 467 -16.45 0.87 -21.03
CA LEU A 467 -16.80 1.82 -22.09
C LEU A 467 -16.91 3.25 -21.58
N SER A 468 -17.41 3.46 -20.35
CA SER A 468 -17.52 4.80 -19.74
C SER A 468 -16.21 5.60 -19.75
N PRO A 469 -15.09 5.13 -19.13
CA PRO A 469 -13.83 5.87 -19.09
C PRO A 469 -13.15 6.07 -20.45
N LEU A 470 -13.51 5.31 -21.49
CA LEU A 470 -12.99 5.52 -22.84
C LEU A 470 -13.41 6.88 -23.42
N SER A 471 -14.53 7.46 -23.00
CA SER A 471 -14.93 8.81 -23.44
C SER A 471 -13.86 9.87 -23.13
N ALA A 472 -13.12 9.72 -22.04
CA ALA A 472 -12.06 10.65 -21.63
C ALA A 472 -10.82 10.61 -22.54
N TRP A 473 -10.66 9.58 -23.38
CA TRP A 473 -9.55 9.53 -24.35
C TRP A 473 -9.63 10.62 -25.43
N VAL A 474 -10.76 11.34 -25.55
CA VAL A 474 -10.85 12.55 -26.36
C VAL A 474 -9.82 13.62 -25.94
N GLY A 475 -9.38 13.58 -24.68
CA GLY A 475 -8.30 14.44 -24.19
C GLY A 475 -6.90 14.07 -24.67
N LEU A 476 -6.73 12.88 -25.28
CA LEU A 476 -5.45 12.32 -25.75
C LEU A 476 -5.27 12.41 -27.28
N VAL A 477 -6.19 13.06 -27.99
CA VAL A 477 -6.08 13.28 -29.43
C VAL A 477 -5.94 14.77 -29.73
N ASP A 478 -5.26 15.11 -30.82
CA ASP A 478 -5.05 16.50 -31.23
C ASP A 478 -6.27 17.09 -31.95
N GLU A 479 -7.04 16.25 -32.65
CA GLU A 479 -8.27 16.65 -33.34
C GLU A 479 -9.37 15.59 -33.19
N ILE A 480 -10.61 16.05 -33.01
CA ILE A 480 -11.81 15.21 -33.09
C ILE A 480 -12.22 15.12 -34.55
N ASP A 481 -12.00 13.97 -35.20
CA ASP A 481 -12.58 13.66 -36.52
C ASP A 481 -13.90 12.89 -36.39
N THR A 482 -14.45 12.41 -37.51
CA THR A 482 -15.71 11.64 -37.53
C THR A 482 -15.60 10.34 -36.74
N GLU A 483 -14.45 9.67 -36.78
CA GLU A 483 -14.25 8.40 -36.09
C GLU A 483 -14.18 8.59 -34.57
N ILE A 484 -13.41 9.59 -34.11
CA ILE A 484 -13.32 9.95 -32.69
C ILE A 484 -14.69 10.42 -32.18
N LEU A 485 -15.42 11.21 -32.96
CA LEU A 485 -16.75 11.68 -32.61
C LEU A 485 -17.69 10.51 -32.30
N GLU A 486 -17.79 9.53 -33.19
CA GLU A 486 -18.69 8.38 -32.99
C GLU A 486 -18.21 7.48 -31.85
N SER A 487 -16.89 7.33 -31.69
CA SER A 487 -16.27 6.63 -30.56
C SER A 487 -16.62 7.27 -29.20
N VAL A 488 -16.53 8.59 -29.08
CA VAL A 488 -16.88 9.30 -27.84
C VAL A 488 -18.38 9.19 -27.57
N LYS A 489 -19.23 9.36 -28.58
CA LYS A 489 -20.69 9.21 -28.45
C LYS A 489 -21.09 7.80 -28.01
N ALA A 490 -20.43 6.77 -28.53
CA ALA A 490 -20.67 5.38 -28.14
C ALA A 490 -20.25 5.08 -26.69
N SER A 491 -19.25 5.77 -26.17
CA SER A 491 -18.75 5.63 -24.80
C SER A 491 -19.59 6.41 -23.78
N ILE A 492 -19.89 7.67 -24.09
CA ILE A 492 -20.47 8.64 -23.14
C ILE A 492 -21.90 8.28 -22.71
N LYS A 493 -22.61 7.49 -23.50
CA LYS A 493 -23.95 6.97 -23.14
C LYS A 493 -23.92 6.03 -21.92
N TYR A 494 -22.76 5.49 -21.56
CA TYR A 494 -22.56 4.62 -20.39
C TYR A 494 -21.90 5.34 -19.21
N ILE A 495 -21.77 6.68 -19.26
CA ILE A 495 -20.98 7.43 -18.28
C ILE A 495 -21.39 7.10 -16.84
N ASP A 496 -22.69 7.00 -16.58
CA ASP A 496 -23.33 6.70 -15.28
C ASP A 496 -23.07 5.29 -14.73
N LYS A 497 -22.56 4.36 -15.55
CA LYS A 497 -22.38 2.95 -15.16
C LYS A 497 -21.12 2.69 -14.34
N ALA A 498 -20.12 3.58 -14.44
CA ALA A 498 -18.84 3.43 -13.76
C ALA A 498 -18.79 4.16 -12.41
N PRO A 499 -18.27 3.52 -11.34
CA PRO A 499 -17.94 4.24 -10.10
C PRO A 499 -16.98 5.40 -10.38
N GLY A 500 -17.21 6.56 -9.78
CA GLY A 500 -16.37 7.75 -10.00
C GLY A 500 -16.56 8.43 -11.36
N TYR A 501 -17.66 8.17 -12.07
CA TYR A 501 -17.98 8.74 -13.38
C TYR A 501 -17.88 10.27 -13.45
N GLY A 502 -18.13 10.99 -12.34
CA GLY A 502 -18.00 12.44 -12.29
C GLY A 502 -16.59 12.93 -12.66
N MET A 503 -15.55 12.20 -12.26
CA MET A 503 -14.17 12.50 -12.66
C MET A 503 -13.97 12.28 -14.17
N THR A 504 -14.52 11.19 -14.72
CA THR A 504 -14.47 10.92 -16.16
C THR A 504 -15.16 12.01 -16.95
N LEU A 505 -16.38 12.37 -16.56
CA LEU A 505 -17.16 13.41 -17.24
C LEU A 505 -16.47 14.76 -17.14
N SER A 506 -15.91 15.11 -15.98
CA SER A 506 -15.11 16.33 -15.81
C SER A 506 -13.92 16.40 -16.77
N ARG A 507 -13.18 15.29 -16.94
CA ARG A 507 -12.07 15.19 -17.92
C ARG A 507 -12.54 15.37 -19.36
N VAL A 508 -13.70 14.80 -19.70
CA VAL A 508 -14.30 14.99 -21.03
C VAL A 508 -14.59 16.47 -21.27
N ILE A 509 -15.22 17.17 -20.32
CA ILE A 509 -15.54 18.59 -20.46
C ILE A 509 -14.26 19.44 -20.63
N GLU A 510 -13.22 19.18 -19.83
CA GLU A 510 -11.93 19.86 -19.96
C GLU A 510 -11.29 19.65 -21.34
N ALA A 511 -11.37 18.42 -21.87
CA ALA A 511 -10.88 18.12 -23.21
C ALA A 511 -11.71 18.82 -24.29
N LEU A 512 -13.04 18.85 -24.16
CA LEU A 512 -13.92 19.54 -25.12
C LEU A 512 -13.66 21.05 -25.16
N LEU A 513 -13.36 21.68 -24.02
CA LEU A 513 -12.98 23.09 -23.96
C LEU A 513 -11.67 23.37 -24.74
N ARG A 514 -10.71 22.43 -24.76
CA ARG A 514 -9.52 22.58 -25.62
C ARG A 514 -9.87 22.40 -27.10
N HIS A 515 -10.70 21.41 -27.40
CA HIS A 515 -11.06 21.04 -28.76
C HIS A 515 -12.02 22.02 -29.45
N VAL A 516 -12.81 22.81 -28.72
CA VAL A 516 -13.79 23.72 -29.35
C VAL A 516 -13.12 24.79 -30.20
N LEU A 517 -11.85 25.11 -29.94
CA LEU A 517 -11.07 26.03 -30.77
C LEU A 517 -10.67 25.43 -32.12
N ILE A 518 -10.59 24.09 -32.21
CA ILE A 518 -10.09 23.34 -33.38
C ILE A 518 -11.25 22.73 -34.17
N THR A 519 -12.18 22.05 -33.49
CA THR A 519 -13.30 21.30 -34.09
C THR A 519 -14.66 21.63 -33.44
N PRO A 520 -15.08 22.90 -33.43
CA PRO A 520 -16.25 23.36 -32.68
C PRO A 520 -17.54 22.60 -32.99
N GLN A 521 -17.85 22.35 -34.26
CA GLN A 521 -19.04 21.60 -34.65
C GLN A 521 -19.08 20.18 -34.03
N LYS A 522 -17.94 19.47 -33.99
CA LYS A 522 -17.87 18.11 -33.46
C LYS A 522 -17.96 18.11 -31.93
N VAL A 523 -17.33 19.10 -31.28
CA VAL A 523 -17.49 19.32 -29.83
C VAL A 523 -18.96 19.51 -29.46
N GLY A 524 -19.69 20.35 -30.18
CA GLY A 524 -21.10 20.58 -29.90
C GLY A 524 -21.95 19.31 -30.08
N LYS A 525 -21.64 18.46 -31.07
CA LYS A 525 -22.29 17.14 -31.23
C LYS A 525 -22.02 16.20 -30.04
N ILE A 526 -20.85 16.25 -29.42
CA ILE A 526 -20.54 15.46 -28.22
C ILE A 526 -21.35 15.97 -27.02
N TYR A 527 -21.46 17.28 -26.81
CA TYR A 527 -22.31 17.85 -25.76
C TYR A 527 -23.76 17.37 -25.86
N LEU A 528 -24.31 17.31 -27.08
CA LEU A 528 -25.66 16.81 -27.33
C LEU A 528 -25.81 15.29 -27.08
N ALA A 529 -24.72 14.55 -26.98
CA ALA A 529 -24.72 13.12 -26.66
C ALA A 529 -24.60 12.84 -25.15
N ILE A 530 -24.24 13.83 -24.33
CA ILE A 530 -24.18 13.68 -22.87
C ILE A 530 -25.60 13.35 -22.36
N PRO A 531 -25.77 12.29 -21.52
CA PRO A 531 -27.08 11.95 -20.97
C PRO A 531 -27.67 13.13 -20.18
N LYS A 532 -28.98 13.39 -20.36
CA LYS A 532 -29.68 14.49 -19.68
C LYS A 532 -29.59 14.36 -18.14
N SER A 533 -29.50 13.13 -17.63
CA SER A 533 -29.32 12.83 -16.20
C SER A 533 -28.05 13.42 -15.60
N GLU A 534 -27.05 13.81 -16.40
CA GLU A 534 -25.77 14.31 -15.89
C GLU A 534 -25.68 15.84 -15.83
N MET A 535 -26.69 16.55 -16.33
CA MET A 535 -26.66 18.01 -16.47
C MET A 535 -26.61 18.75 -15.13
N TRP A 536 -27.27 18.21 -14.10
CA TRP A 536 -27.21 18.74 -12.73
C TRP A 536 -25.80 18.64 -12.16
N TYR A 537 -25.09 17.53 -12.39
CA TYR A 537 -23.72 17.34 -11.92
C TYR A 537 -22.78 18.36 -12.58
N LEU A 538 -22.93 18.54 -13.90
CA LEU A 538 -22.15 19.49 -14.67
C LEU A 538 -22.34 20.95 -14.21
N GLN A 539 -23.54 21.32 -13.77
CA GLN A 539 -23.79 22.65 -13.19
C GLN A 539 -22.93 22.89 -11.94
N GLY A 540 -22.81 21.90 -11.06
CA GLY A 540 -22.06 22.04 -9.81
C GLY A 540 -20.54 22.08 -9.99
N VAL A 541 -20.00 21.39 -11.00
CA VAL A 541 -18.55 21.13 -11.10
C VAL A 541 -17.90 21.81 -12.30
N LYS A 542 -18.62 22.03 -13.40
CA LYS A 542 -18.06 22.44 -14.71
C LYS A 542 -18.79 23.61 -15.38
N LYS A 543 -19.66 24.33 -14.67
CA LYS A 543 -20.39 25.51 -15.18
C LYS A 543 -19.52 26.46 -16.03
N GLY A 544 -18.37 26.89 -15.49
CA GLY A 544 -17.51 27.87 -16.17
C GLY A 544 -16.91 27.36 -17.48
N ASP A 545 -16.49 26.10 -17.52
CA ASP A 545 -15.92 25.48 -18.73
C ASP A 545 -16.99 25.31 -19.83
N ILE A 546 -18.22 25.00 -19.42
CA ILE A 546 -19.36 24.82 -20.33
C ILE A 546 -19.81 26.17 -20.90
N GLU A 547 -19.95 27.21 -20.06
CA GLU A 547 -20.27 28.57 -20.53
C GLU A 547 -19.26 29.07 -21.56
N LYS A 548 -17.96 28.90 -21.29
CA LYS A 548 -16.88 29.25 -22.22
C LYS A 548 -17.01 28.48 -23.53
N THR A 549 -17.25 27.18 -23.46
CA THR A 549 -17.41 26.34 -24.66
C THR A 549 -18.60 26.79 -25.51
N VAL A 550 -19.75 27.08 -24.89
CA VAL A 550 -20.95 27.55 -25.60
C VAL A 550 -20.73 28.93 -26.24
N ARG A 551 -20.04 29.86 -25.56
CA ARG A 551 -19.67 31.16 -26.14
C ARG A 551 -18.80 30.99 -27.39
N ILE A 552 -17.77 30.15 -27.31
CA ILE A 552 -16.90 29.87 -28.47
C ILE A 552 -17.70 29.27 -29.62
N LEU A 553 -18.69 28.40 -29.37
CA LEU A 553 -19.55 27.87 -30.41
C LEU A 553 -20.35 28.97 -31.14
N TYR A 554 -20.91 29.93 -30.42
CA TYR A 554 -21.57 31.08 -31.04
C TYR A 554 -20.59 31.93 -31.85
N GLU A 555 -19.44 32.28 -31.27
CA GLU A 555 -18.39 33.11 -31.90
C GLU A 555 -17.84 32.46 -33.18
N LYS A 556 -17.81 31.13 -33.24
CA LYS A 556 -17.39 30.35 -34.41
C LYS A 556 -18.52 30.08 -35.41
N GLY A 557 -19.70 30.68 -35.24
CA GLY A 557 -20.82 30.57 -36.19
C GLY A 557 -21.65 29.28 -36.08
N HIS A 558 -21.53 28.53 -34.97
CA HIS A 558 -22.30 27.30 -34.74
C HIS A 558 -23.55 27.55 -33.88
N LYS A 559 -24.31 28.61 -34.21
CA LYS A 559 -25.48 29.06 -33.45
C LYS A 559 -26.50 27.94 -33.20
N ASP A 560 -26.93 27.23 -34.24
CA ASP A 560 -27.93 26.16 -34.11
C ASP A 560 -27.54 25.06 -33.12
N ILE A 561 -26.25 24.74 -33.02
CA ILE A 561 -25.75 23.72 -32.11
C ILE A 561 -25.66 24.29 -30.69
N ALA A 562 -25.18 25.52 -30.53
CA ALA A 562 -25.13 26.21 -29.25
C ALA A 562 -26.52 26.39 -28.64
N ASP A 563 -27.52 26.77 -29.44
CA ASP A 563 -28.92 26.89 -29.04
C ASP A 563 -29.47 25.56 -28.54
N LYS A 564 -29.22 24.46 -29.27
CA LYS A 564 -29.61 23.11 -28.85
C LYS A 564 -28.98 22.69 -27.53
N ILE A 565 -27.72 23.08 -27.28
CA ILE A 565 -27.05 22.80 -26.01
C ILE A 565 -27.73 23.58 -24.88
N CYS A 566 -27.92 24.89 -25.04
CA CYS A 566 -28.60 25.74 -24.05
C CYS A 566 -30.00 25.20 -23.71
N ASN A 567 -30.79 24.90 -24.74
CA ASN A 567 -32.16 24.38 -24.57
C ASN A 567 -32.15 23.04 -23.84
N ARG A 568 -31.21 22.14 -24.15
CA ARG A 568 -31.11 20.83 -23.50
C ARG A 568 -30.80 20.96 -22.00
N PHE A 569 -29.94 21.90 -21.59
CA PHE A 569 -29.68 22.20 -20.18
C PHE A 569 -30.93 22.79 -19.49
N GLY A 570 -31.61 23.74 -20.15
CA GLY A 570 -32.87 24.29 -19.64
C GLY A 570 -33.97 23.23 -19.46
N GLU A 571 -34.14 22.33 -20.43
CA GLU A 571 -35.07 21.19 -20.36
C GLU A 571 -34.75 20.22 -19.20
N ALA A 572 -33.49 20.17 -18.75
CA ALA A 572 -33.08 19.37 -17.59
C ALA A 572 -33.20 20.14 -16.26
N GLY A 573 -33.79 21.35 -16.27
CA GLY A 573 -33.95 22.20 -15.10
C GLY A 573 -32.68 22.98 -14.71
N VAL A 574 -31.72 23.14 -15.62
CA VAL A 574 -30.42 23.76 -15.37
C VAL A 574 -30.27 25.05 -16.18
N ASP A 575 -30.44 26.19 -15.50
CA ASP A 575 -30.61 27.51 -16.17
C ASP A 575 -29.34 28.36 -16.33
N PHE A 576 -28.16 27.87 -15.95
CA PHE A 576 -26.95 28.72 -15.92
C PHE A 576 -26.52 29.23 -17.31
N LEU A 577 -26.93 28.56 -18.40
CA LEU A 577 -26.64 28.97 -19.78
C LEU A 577 -27.61 30.04 -20.31
N ARG A 578 -28.69 30.39 -19.59
CA ARG A 578 -29.71 31.34 -20.07
C ARG A 578 -29.12 32.69 -20.46
N ALA A 579 -28.26 33.27 -19.61
CA ALA A 579 -27.63 34.55 -19.88
C ALA A 579 -26.70 34.51 -21.11
N VAL A 580 -26.04 33.36 -21.37
CA VAL A 580 -25.23 33.17 -22.57
C VAL A 580 -26.13 33.09 -23.80
N TYR A 581 -27.20 32.29 -23.73
CA TYR A 581 -28.17 32.15 -24.82
C TYR A 581 -28.77 33.50 -25.22
N GLU A 582 -29.33 34.25 -24.28
CA GLU A 582 -29.98 35.55 -24.54
C GLU A 582 -29.05 36.58 -25.17
N ALA A 583 -27.75 36.56 -24.82
CA ALA A 583 -26.76 37.48 -25.37
C ALA A 583 -26.49 37.28 -26.88
N TYR A 584 -26.73 36.06 -27.41
CA TYR A 584 -26.49 35.71 -28.82
C TYR A 584 -27.79 35.55 -29.64
N GLN A 585 -28.93 35.90 -29.05
CA GLN A 585 -30.22 36.02 -29.76
C GLN A 585 -30.56 37.46 -30.15
N ARG A 586 -29.81 38.44 -29.63
CA ARG A 586 -29.83 39.83 -30.06
C ARG A 586 -28.90 40.01 -31.24
#